data_AF-A0A2V1IHV9-F1
#
_entry.id   AF-A0A2V1IHV9-F1
#
_cell.length_a   1.000
_cell.length_b   1.000
_cell.length_c   1.000
_cell.angle_alpha   90.00
_cell.angle_beta   90.00
_cell.angle_gamma   90.00
#
_symmetry.space_group_name_H-M   'P 1'
#
loop_
_entity.id
_entity.type
_entity.pdbx_description
1 polymer ?
#
loop_
_entity_poly.entity_id
_entity_poly.type
_entity_poly.pdbx_seq_one_letter_code
_entity_poly.pdbx_strand_id
1 'polypeptide(L)'
;MRELDLHKANTADTSKQKNDAKNAKPKSVLEAFEYIVELAEDSNLDKEFIEKASTHIKYAVRKLKLTAMQVVLLAMFVDRSEDSRIMISEIAKYAGCRTTKILRLSDDIDILESKHYPRASRCRKSLSYRVPGAVLKSLRKNQPYIHEEEPVADTQTFFDRFDKLMNEKEDDELTHDSLIEQTMDMLVEIKDTKFATELRRCGFGDEDTLLFVFMAHLFVENNDDNIGFHDIDDIFDDNEIPSWVKREFRTRESELFEKELIENVNEDGMARSDAFKLTDKAKEELLCELNINEVGKSVNGLIKAETLAEKNLIYNTSECNQITELSSILSENRFNEVQNRLRSVGGKGARV
;
A
#
# COMPACT_ATOMS: atom_id res chain seq x y z
N MET A 1 -8.77 -17.98 -49.18
CA MET A 1 -10.24 -17.73 -49.21
C MET A 1 -10.81 -17.57 -47.82
N ARG A 2 -10.61 -18.52 -46.88
CA ARG A 2 -11.14 -18.40 -45.49
C ARG A 2 -10.75 -17.12 -44.73
N GLU A 3 -9.52 -16.62 -44.80
CA GLU A 3 -9.12 -15.38 -44.10
C GLU A 3 -9.76 -14.11 -44.68
N LEU A 4 -9.99 -14.07 -46.00
CA LEU A 4 -10.66 -12.94 -46.67
C LEU A 4 -12.16 -12.89 -46.34
N ASP A 5 -12.77 -14.06 -46.13
CA ASP A 5 -14.18 -14.18 -45.75
C ASP A 5 -14.41 -13.83 -44.27
N LEU A 6 -13.47 -14.19 -43.37
CA LEU A 6 -13.51 -13.75 -41.96
C LEU A 6 -13.33 -12.24 -41.82
N HIS A 7 -12.39 -11.63 -42.56
CA HIS A 7 -12.21 -10.18 -42.51
C HIS A 7 -13.43 -9.42 -43.02
N LYS A 8 -14.06 -9.90 -44.11
CA LYS A 8 -15.31 -9.32 -44.63
C LYS A 8 -16.47 -9.45 -43.66
N ALA A 9 -16.62 -10.61 -43.00
CA ALA A 9 -17.66 -10.83 -42.01
C ALA A 9 -17.50 -9.88 -40.81
N ASN A 10 -16.29 -9.75 -40.25
CA ASN A 10 -16.00 -8.83 -39.15
C ASN A 10 -16.28 -7.37 -39.55
N THR A 11 -15.82 -6.93 -40.73
CA THR A 11 -16.09 -5.54 -41.18
C THR A 11 -17.57 -5.25 -41.42
N ALA A 12 -18.36 -6.24 -41.87
CA ALA A 12 -19.78 -6.09 -42.08
C ALA A 12 -20.54 -5.98 -40.75
N ASP A 13 -20.16 -6.78 -39.74
CA ASP A 13 -20.79 -6.74 -38.41
C ASP A 13 -20.50 -5.43 -37.67
N THR A 14 -19.23 -4.97 -37.67
CA THR A 14 -18.84 -3.68 -37.08
C THR A 14 -19.54 -2.51 -37.77
N SER A 15 -19.71 -2.55 -39.09
CA SER A 15 -20.42 -1.50 -39.84
C SER A 15 -21.91 -1.43 -39.51
N LYS A 16 -22.52 -2.58 -39.18
CA LYS A 16 -23.94 -2.67 -38.81
C LYS A 16 -24.15 -2.16 -37.39
N GLN A 17 -23.31 -2.57 -36.44
CA GLN A 17 -23.29 -2.05 -35.07
C GLN A 17 -23.14 -0.53 -35.02
N LYS A 18 -22.17 0.05 -35.76
CA LYS A 18 -21.99 1.51 -35.83
C LYS A 18 -23.20 2.27 -36.38
N ASN A 19 -24.00 1.65 -37.26
CA ASN A 19 -25.23 2.26 -37.79
C ASN A 19 -26.39 2.21 -36.79
N ASP A 20 -26.50 1.13 -36.02
CA ASP A 20 -27.51 1.00 -34.96
C ASP A 20 -27.20 1.97 -33.80
N ALA A 21 -25.92 2.10 -33.43
CA ALA A 21 -25.42 3.07 -32.46
C ALA A 21 -25.82 4.51 -32.78
N LYS A 22 -25.70 4.91 -34.05
CA LYS A 22 -26.01 6.28 -34.50
C LYS A 22 -27.48 6.69 -34.30
N ASN A 23 -28.41 5.72 -34.33
CA ASN A 23 -29.85 5.99 -34.31
C ASN A 23 -30.51 5.75 -32.95
N ALA A 24 -29.79 5.15 -32.00
CA ALA A 24 -30.29 4.87 -30.67
C ALA A 24 -30.45 6.15 -29.83
N LYS A 25 -31.49 6.20 -28.98
CA LYS A 25 -31.61 7.22 -27.93
C LYS A 25 -31.10 6.64 -26.62
N PRO A 26 -30.11 7.28 -25.97
CA PRO A 26 -29.54 6.76 -24.74
C PRO A 26 -30.54 6.86 -23.59
N LYS A 27 -30.69 5.79 -22.81
CA LYS A 27 -31.53 5.73 -21.61
C LYS A 27 -30.71 5.98 -20.35
N SER A 28 -29.41 5.69 -20.38
CA SER A 28 -28.46 5.92 -19.29
C SER A 28 -27.14 6.50 -19.78
N VAL A 29 -26.32 7.02 -18.85
CA VAL A 29 -24.95 7.48 -19.15
C VAL A 29 -24.07 6.32 -19.63
N LEU A 30 -24.18 5.13 -19.05
CA LEU A 30 -23.37 3.98 -19.47
C LEU A 30 -23.73 3.51 -20.90
N GLU A 31 -25.02 3.47 -21.25
CA GLU A 31 -25.46 3.19 -22.63
C GLU A 31 -25.00 4.28 -23.61
N ALA A 32 -24.97 5.54 -23.17
CA ALA A 32 -24.38 6.61 -23.99
C ALA A 32 -22.87 6.42 -24.16
N PHE A 33 -22.16 5.95 -23.14
CA PHE A 33 -20.71 5.69 -23.21
C PHE A 33 -20.40 4.53 -24.14
N GLU A 34 -21.15 3.42 -24.06
CA GLU A 34 -21.04 2.28 -24.97
C GLU A 34 -21.08 2.74 -26.43
N TYR A 35 -22.11 3.51 -26.83
CA TYR A 35 -22.21 4.00 -28.20
C TYR A 35 -21.15 5.05 -28.57
N ILE A 36 -20.70 5.88 -27.63
CA ILE A 36 -19.59 6.82 -27.87
C ILE A 36 -18.31 6.04 -28.17
N VAL A 37 -18.02 5.01 -27.37
CA VAL A 37 -16.83 4.17 -27.48
C VAL A 37 -16.85 3.38 -28.78
N GLU A 38 -17.95 2.69 -29.10
CA GLU A 38 -18.14 2.00 -30.38
C GLU A 38 -17.88 2.92 -31.58
N LEU A 39 -18.40 4.15 -31.55
CA LEU A 39 -18.18 5.12 -32.63
C LEU A 39 -16.77 5.72 -32.62
N ALA A 40 -16.07 5.71 -31.49
CA ALA A 40 -14.72 6.26 -31.36
C ALA A 40 -13.65 5.33 -31.94
N GLU A 41 -13.89 4.02 -31.98
CA GLU A 41 -12.96 3.04 -32.55
C GLU A 41 -12.57 3.39 -33.99
N ASP A 42 -11.26 3.55 -34.22
CA ASP A 42 -10.64 3.95 -35.50
C ASP A 42 -11.17 5.25 -36.11
N SER A 43 -11.84 6.08 -35.31
CA SER A 43 -12.44 7.34 -35.79
C SER A 43 -11.45 8.49 -35.92
N ASN A 44 -10.23 8.30 -35.43
CA ASN A 44 -9.24 9.34 -35.22
C ASN A 44 -9.74 10.50 -34.35
N LEU A 45 -10.89 10.41 -33.66
CA LEU A 45 -11.54 11.52 -32.93
C LEU A 45 -11.69 12.78 -33.80
N ASP A 46 -12.21 12.61 -35.00
CA ASP A 46 -12.43 13.71 -35.94
C ASP A 46 -13.83 14.34 -35.81
N LYS A 47 -14.13 15.32 -36.67
CA LYS A 47 -15.43 16.01 -36.64
C LYS A 47 -16.58 15.09 -37.03
N GLU A 48 -16.36 14.14 -37.94
CA GLU A 48 -17.39 13.22 -38.40
C GLU A 48 -17.83 12.29 -37.26
N PHE A 49 -16.88 11.83 -36.45
CA PHE A 49 -17.18 11.11 -35.21
C PHE A 49 -18.04 11.93 -34.26
N ILE A 50 -17.64 13.17 -33.94
CA ILE A 50 -18.39 14.03 -33.01
C ILE A 50 -19.83 14.27 -33.49
N GLU A 51 -20.03 14.40 -34.80
CA GLU A 51 -21.36 14.52 -35.41
C GLU A 51 -22.18 13.23 -35.27
N LYS A 52 -21.59 12.07 -35.56
CA LYS A 52 -22.27 10.76 -35.43
C LYS A 52 -22.64 10.43 -33.99
N ALA A 53 -21.75 10.70 -33.04
CA ALA A 53 -21.95 10.45 -31.61
C ALA A 53 -22.72 11.58 -30.90
N SER A 54 -23.12 12.64 -31.62
CA SER A 54 -23.63 13.88 -31.02
C SER A 54 -24.82 13.68 -30.08
N THR A 55 -25.73 12.77 -30.42
CA THR A 55 -26.92 12.45 -29.58
C THR A 55 -26.49 11.92 -28.20
N HIS A 56 -25.54 10.99 -28.18
CA HIS A 56 -25.02 10.35 -26.96
C HIS A 56 -24.16 11.31 -26.16
N ILE A 57 -23.26 12.02 -26.82
CA ILE A 57 -22.42 13.06 -26.20
C ILE A 57 -23.31 14.10 -25.51
N LYS A 58 -24.32 14.65 -26.21
CA LYS A 58 -25.22 15.67 -25.64
C LYS A 58 -26.02 15.15 -24.44
N TYR A 59 -26.41 13.88 -24.43
CA TYR A 59 -27.07 13.27 -23.28
C TYR A 59 -26.15 13.26 -22.06
N ALA A 60 -24.94 12.72 -22.21
CA ALA A 60 -23.97 12.61 -21.12
C ALA A 60 -23.47 13.98 -20.65
N VAL A 61 -23.23 14.94 -21.55
CA VAL A 61 -22.89 16.34 -21.22
C VAL A 61 -23.93 16.96 -20.27
N ARG A 62 -25.23 16.77 -20.56
CA ARG A 62 -26.31 17.33 -19.73
C ARG A 62 -26.38 16.69 -18.34
N LYS A 63 -26.09 15.38 -18.26
CA LYS A 63 -26.13 14.59 -17.03
C LYS A 63 -24.92 14.85 -16.13
N LEU A 64 -23.73 14.82 -16.70
CA LEU A 64 -22.46 14.88 -15.97
C LEU A 64 -21.92 16.31 -15.80
N LYS A 65 -22.47 17.29 -16.53
CA LYS A 65 -21.98 18.69 -16.52
C LYS A 65 -20.51 18.80 -16.93
N LEU A 66 -20.15 18.05 -17.98
CA LEU A 66 -18.82 18.01 -18.59
C LEU A 66 -18.88 18.57 -20.02
N THR A 67 -17.73 18.94 -20.59
CA THR A 67 -17.65 19.31 -22.02
C THR A 67 -17.82 18.08 -22.92
N ALA A 68 -18.07 18.31 -24.21
CA ALA A 68 -18.21 17.22 -25.17
C ALA A 68 -16.96 16.32 -25.23
N MET A 69 -15.77 16.91 -25.22
CA MET A 69 -14.52 16.13 -25.29
C MET A 69 -14.21 15.44 -23.97
N GLN A 70 -14.48 16.07 -22.83
CA GLN A 70 -14.39 15.42 -21.51
C GLN A 70 -15.28 14.18 -21.42
N VAL A 71 -16.51 14.26 -21.94
CA VAL A 71 -17.41 13.09 -22.02
C VAL A 71 -16.83 11.98 -22.89
N VAL A 72 -16.25 12.32 -24.04
CA VAL A 72 -15.63 11.34 -24.94
C VAL A 72 -14.44 10.66 -24.26
N LEU A 73 -13.54 11.44 -23.65
CA LEU A 73 -12.37 10.92 -22.92
C LEU A 73 -12.80 10.06 -21.74
N LEU A 74 -13.76 10.53 -20.93
CA LEU A 74 -14.28 9.78 -19.79
C LEU A 74 -14.92 8.46 -20.22
N ALA A 75 -15.67 8.44 -21.32
CA ALA A 75 -16.24 7.20 -21.85
C ALA A 75 -15.14 6.18 -22.20
N MET A 76 -14.05 6.62 -22.85
CA MET A 76 -12.93 5.75 -23.19
C MET A 76 -12.14 5.26 -21.96
N PHE A 77 -12.05 6.06 -20.88
CA PHE A 77 -11.46 5.60 -19.62
C PHE A 77 -12.37 4.58 -18.92
N VAL A 78 -13.68 4.82 -18.88
CA VAL A 78 -14.66 3.93 -18.24
C VAL A 78 -14.74 2.58 -18.94
N ASP A 79 -14.67 2.56 -20.28
CA ASP A 79 -14.62 1.31 -21.05
C ASP A 79 -13.42 0.42 -20.71
N ARG A 80 -12.33 1.04 -20.22
CA ARG A 80 -11.11 0.36 -19.80
C ARG A 80 -10.97 0.21 -18.28
N SER A 81 -12.04 0.46 -17.53
CA SER A 81 -11.98 0.51 -16.06
C SER A 81 -11.71 -0.83 -15.37
N GLU A 82 -11.75 -1.95 -16.10
CA GLU A 82 -11.25 -3.24 -15.58
C GLU A 82 -9.72 -3.27 -15.46
N ASP A 83 -9.00 -2.41 -16.19
CA ASP A 83 -7.56 -2.26 -16.10
C ASP A 83 -7.22 -1.22 -15.02
N SER A 84 -6.40 -1.61 -14.04
CA SER A 84 -5.89 -0.72 -13.00
C SER A 84 -4.90 0.31 -13.53
N ARG A 85 -4.39 0.12 -14.75
CA ARG A 85 -3.32 0.92 -15.35
C ARG A 85 -3.59 1.29 -16.81
N ILE A 86 -4.50 2.23 -17.03
CA ILE A 86 -4.86 2.74 -18.35
C ILE A 86 -3.80 3.73 -18.85
N MET A 87 -3.14 3.40 -19.95
CA MET A 87 -2.13 4.27 -20.58
C MET A 87 -2.75 5.12 -21.70
N ILE A 88 -2.33 6.38 -21.83
CA ILE A 88 -2.79 7.27 -22.93
C ILE A 88 -2.52 6.65 -24.31
N SER A 89 -1.43 5.90 -24.46
CA SER A 89 -1.12 5.19 -25.71
C SER A 89 -2.20 4.20 -26.12
N GLU A 90 -2.91 3.62 -25.17
CA GLU A 90 -3.96 2.64 -25.44
C GLU A 90 -5.26 3.30 -25.88
N ILE A 91 -5.62 4.43 -25.24
CA ILE A 91 -6.71 5.31 -25.69
C ILE A 91 -6.44 5.78 -27.14
N ALA A 92 -5.20 6.20 -27.42
CA ALA A 92 -4.80 6.62 -28.76
C ALA A 92 -4.91 5.49 -29.79
N LYS A 93 -4.42 4.29 -29.44
CA LYS A 93 -4.47 3.10 -30.27
C LYS A 93 -5.91 2.70 -30.58
N TYR A 94 -6.80 2.71 -29.58
CA TYR A 94 -8.22 2.40 -29.76
C TYR A 94 -8.92 3.37 -30.69
N ALA A 95 -8.70 4.67 -30.48
CA ALA A 95 -9.29 5.69 -31.34
C ALA A 95 -8.67 5.76 -32.74
N GLY A 96 -7.66 4.93 -33.06
CA GLY A 96 -6.95 4.96 -34.33
C GLY A 96 -6.19 6.28 -34.58
N CYS A 97 -5.72 6.94 -33.51
CA CYS A 97 -5.01 8.22 -33.62
C CYS A 97 -3.59 8.16 -33.06
N ARG A 98 -2.80 9.21 -33.32
CA ARG A 98 -1.46 9.35 -32.73
C ARG A 98 -1.57 9.72 -31.26
N THR A 99 -0.70 9.19 -30.40
CA THR A 99 -0.60 9.55 -28.97
C THR A 99 -0.50 11.07 -28.76
N THR A 100 0.23 11.77 -29.64
CA THR A 100 0.33 13.24 -29.63
C THR A 100 -1.00 13.97 -29.84
N LYS A 101 -2.00 13.31 -30.44
CA LYS A 101 -3.36 13.86 -30.53
C LYS A 101 -4.06 13.81 -29.17
N ILE A 102 -3.95 12.70 -28.43
CA ILE A 102 -4.53 12.60 -27.07
C ILE A 102 -3.79 13.52 -26.11
N LEU A 103 -2.45 13.64 -26.22
CA LEU A 103 -1.68 14.58 -25.39
C LEU A 103 -2.09 16.04 -25.60
N ARG A 104 -2.61 16.43 -26.77
CA ARG A 104 -3.17 17.78 -26.99
C ARG A 104 -4.52 18.00 -26.30
N LEU A 105 -5.12 16.94 -25.78
CA LEU A 105 -6.34 16.96 -24.97
C LEU A 105 -6.01 16.86 -23.47
N SER A 106 -4.74 17.06 -23.08
CA SER A 106 -4.29 17.01 -21.68
C SER A 106 -5.14 17.87 -20.78
N ASP A 107 -5.47 19.11 -21.20
CA ASP A 107 -6.26 20.03 -20.40
C ASP A 107 -7.66 19.46 -20.07
N ASP A 108 -8.28 18.72 -20.98
CA ASP A 108 -9.56 18.05 -20.71
C ASP A 108 -9.39 16.85 -19.77
N ILE A 109 -8.25 16.13 -19.86
CA ILE A 109 -7.91 15.02 -18.94
C ILE A 109 -7.62 15.57 -17.54
N ASP A 110 -6.86 16.66 -17.43
CA ASP A 110 -6.51 17.32 -16.17
C ASP A 110 -7.78 17.83 -15.46
N ILE A 111 -8.77 18.34 -16.21
CA ILE A 111 -10.08 18.72 -15.64
C ILE A 111 -10.88 17.51 -15.18
N LEU A 112 -10.82 16.38 -15.89
CA LEU A 112 -11.46 15.15 -15.45
C LEU A 112 -10.81 14.64 -14.15
N GLU A 113 -9.48 14.68 -14.09
CA GLU A 113 -8.69 14.31 -12.92
C GLU A 113 -8.99 15.22 -11.72
N SER A 114 -9.05 16.55 -11.93
CA SER A 114 -9.41 17.50 -10.87
C SER A 114 -10.85 17.34 -10.36
N LYS A 115 -11.69 16.63 -11.12
CA LYS A 115 -13.05 16.23 -10.73
C LYS A 115 -13.11 14.80 -10.20
N HIS A 116 -11.95 14.16 -10.04
CA HIS A 116 -11.75 12.81 -9.54
C HIS A 116 -12.50 11.74 -10.35
N TYR A 117 -12.68 11.96 -11.66
CA TYR A 117 -13.28 10.96 -12.55
C TYR A 117 -12.28 9.82 -12.86
N PRO A 118 -11.18 10.06 -13.59
CA PRO A 118 -9.99 9.22 -13.49
C PRO A 118 -9.05 9.78 -12.42
N ARG A 119 -8.33 8.90 -11.72
CA ARG A 119 -7.18 9.24 -10.89
C ARG A 119 -5.91 8.95 -11.71
N ALA A 120 -4.98 9.89 -11.74
CA ALA A 120 -3.67 9.64 -12.33
C ALA A 120 -2.73 8.99 -11.31
N SER A 121 -2.03 7.95 -11.73
CA SER A 121 -0.88 7.40 -11.02
C SER A 121 0.38 7.87 -11.73
N ARG A 122 1.22 8.61 -11.00
CA ARG A 122 2.45 9.23 -11.48
C ARG A 122 3.63 8.50 -10.87
N CYS A 123 4.23 7.57 -11.60
CA CYS A 123 5.52 7.01 -11.21
C CYS A 123 6.66 7.71 -11.96
N ARG A 124 7.89 7.61 -11.44
CA ARG A 124 9.09 8.25 -12.05
C ARG A 124 9.30 7.94 -13.55
N LYS A 125 8.71 6.86 -14.07
CA LYS A 125 8.89 6.38 -15.45
C LYS A 125 7.60 6.29 -16.28
N SER A 126 6.42 6.47 -15.68
CA SER A 126 5.16 6.33 -16.41
C SER A 126 4.01 7.08 -15.74
N LEU A 127 3.13 7.61 -16.58
CA LEU A 127 1.85 8.17 -16.21
C LEU A 127 0.75 7.23 -16.70
N SER A 128 -0.04 6.71 -15.77
CA SER A 128 -1.21 5.89 -16.04
C SER A 128 -2.43 6.45 -15.32
N TYR A 129 -3.60 5.99 -15.72
CA TYR A 129 -4.87 6.41 -15.15
C TYR A 129 -5.68 5.20 -14.71
N ARG A 130 -6.56 5.41 -13.74
CA ARG A 130 -7.57 4.44 -13.33
C ARG A 130 -8.90 5.14 -13.07
N VAL A 131 -10.01 4.44 -13.24
CA VAL A 131 -11.34 4.93 -12.84
C VAL A 131 -11.71 4.33 -11.49
N PRO A 132 -11.86 5.12 -10.41
CA PRO A 132 -12.24 4.60 -9.09
C PRO A 132 -13.60 3.90 -9.08
N GLY A 133 -13.77 2.86 -8.25
CA GLY A 133 -15.04 2.14 -8.16
C GLY A 133 -16.23 3.03 -7.77
N ALA A 134 -15.99 4.06 -6.96
CA ALA A 134 -17.00 5.06 -6.57
C ALA A 134 -17.53 5.87 -7.78
N VAL A 135 -16.68 6.13 -8.78
CA VAL A 135 -17.08 6.80 -10.03
C VAL A 135 -18.01 5.90 -10.82
N LEU A 136 -17.65 4.62 -10.99
CA LEU A 136 -18.49 3.62 -11.67
C LEU A 136 -19.85 3.46 -10.98
N LYS A 137 -19.88 3.47 -9.64
CA LYS A 137 -21.11 3.41 -8.84
C LYS A 137 -22.03 4.62 -9.10
N SER A 138 -21.47 5.82 -9.20
CA SER A 138 -22.23 7.05 -9.53
C SER A 138 -22.74 7.05 -10.97
N LEU A 139 -21.91 6.62 -11.93
CA LEU A 139 -22.31 6.50 -13.33
C LEU A 139 -23.42 5.46 -13.54
N ARG A 140 -23.39 4.33 -12.81
CA ARG A 140 -24.46 3.32 -12.80
C ARG A 140 -25.79 3.87 -12.30
N LYS A 141 -25.75 4.85 -11.38
CA LYS A 141 -26.93 5.60 -10.90
C LYS A 141 -27.35 6.74 -11.83
N ASN A 142 -26.68 6.90 -12.98
CA ASN A 142 -26.94 7.97 -13.96
C ASN A 142 -26.71 9.37 -13.37
N GLN A 143 -25.73 9.51 -12.47
CA GLN A 143 -25.39 10.73 -11.73
C GLN A 143 -23.94 11.14 -11.97
N PRO A 144 -23.61 12.44 -11.88
CA PRO A 144 -22.21 12.88 -11.82
C PRO A 144 -21.53 12.33 -10.57
N TYR A 145 -20.22 12.08 -10.66
CA TYR A 145 -19.43 11.80 -9.48
C TYR A 145 -19.12 13.12 -8.77
N ILE A 146 -19.20 13.09 -7.44
CA ILE A 146 -18.85 14.19 -6.55
C ILE A 146 -17.87 13.58 -5.56
N HIS A 147 -16.64 14.10 -5.54
CA HIS A 147 -15.66 13.70 -4.56
C HIS A 147 -15.98 14.37 -3.22
N GLU A 148 -16.04 13.58 -2.16
CA GLU A 148 -16.20 14.06 -0.79
C GLU A 148 -14.85 13.86 -0.10
N GLU A 149 -14.12 14.96 0.12
CA GLU A 149 -12.91 14.95 0.95
C GLU A 149 -13.33 14.85 2.41
N GLU A 150 -13.10 13.69 3.02
CA GLU A 150 -13.22 13.52 4.47
C GLU A 150 -11.87 13.95 5.09
N PRO A 151 -11.80 15.11 5.77
CA PRO A 151 -10.55 15.57 6.37
C PRO A 151 -10.09 14.63 7.49
N VAL A 152 -8.79 14.43 7.61
CA VAL A 152 -8.22 13.61 8.68
C VAL A 152 -7.98 14.50 9.90
N ALA A 153 -8.86 14.38 10.90
CA ALA A 153 -8.85 15.28 12.05
C ALA A 153 -7.88 14.87 13.17
N ASP A 154 -7.64 13.57 13.33
CA ASP A 154 -6.87 13.00 14.43
C ASP A 154 -6.24 11.66 14.03
N THR A 155 -5.45 11.08 14.95
CA THR A 155 -4.74 9.81 14.75
C THR A 155 -5.70 8.63 14.51
N GLN A 156 -6.90 8.61 15.10
CA GLN A 156 -7.88 7.54 14.83
C GLN A 156 -8.41 7.66 13.40
N THR A 157 -8.86 8.85 13.02
CA THR A 157 -9.37 9.13 11.67
C THR A 157 -8.29 8.86 10.61
N PHE A 158 -7.02 9.04 10.95
CA PHE A 158 -5.89 8.67 10.09
C PHE A 158 -5.85 7.18 9.81
N PHE A 159 -5.91 6.32 10.84
CA PHE A 159 -5.92 4.88 10.64
C PHE A 159 -7.20 4.39 9.96
N ASP A 160 -8.37 4.96 10.30
CA ASP A 160 -9.63 4.67 9.59
C ASP A 160 -9.54 5.00 8.09
N ARG A 161 -8.85 6.10 7.73
CA ARG A 161 -8.65 6.50 6.33
C ARG A 161 -7.57 5.67 5.64
N PHE A 162 -6.49 5.34 6.34
CA PHE A 162 -5.43 4.48 5.85
C PHE A 162 -5.96 3.06 5.58
N ASP A 163 -6.84 2.53 6.43
CA ASP A 163 -7.53 1.25 6.21
C ASP A 163 -8.33 1.27 4.89
N LYS A 164 -9.06 2.36 4.61
CA LYS A 164 -9.71 2.55 3.30
C LYS A 164 -8.70 2.56 2.14
N LEU A 165 -7.50 3.15 2.32
CA LEU A 165 -6.45 3.11 1.29
C LEU A 165 -5.89 1.70 1.09
N MET A 166 -5.79 0.90 2.15
CA MET A 166 -5.37 -0.50 2.03
C MET A 166 -6.42 -1.34 1.30
N ASN A 167 -7.71 -1.15 1.59
CA ASN A 167 -8.79 -1.75 0.79
C ASN A 167 -8.71 -1.30 -0.69
N GLU A 168 -8.46 -0.02 -0.95
CA GLU A 168 -8.22 0.49 -2.32
C GLU A 168 -6.98 -0.17 -2.95
N LYS A 169 -5.91 -0.45 -2.19
CA LYS A 169 -4.70 -1.14 -2.69
C LYS A 169 -4.95 -2.62 -2.98
N GLU A 170 -5.72 -3.31 -2.15
CA GLU A 170 -6.11 -4.72 -2.35
C GLU A 170 -7.01 -4.92 -3.58
N ASP A 171 -7.90 -3.96 -3.87
CA ASP A 171 -8.77 -3.95 -5.05
C ASP A 171 -8.04 -3.49 -6.34
N ASP A 172 -6.70 -3.42 -6.32
CA ASP A 172 -5.85 -2.84 -7.38
C ASP A 172 -6.31 -1.42 -7.79
N GLU A 173 -6.89 -0.66 -6.85
CA GLU A 173 -7.35 0.73 -7.05
C GLU A 173 -6.27 1.77 -6.79
N LEU A 174 -5.19 1.38 -6.13
CA LEU A 174 -4.16 2.27 -5.67
C LEU A 174 -2.77 1.70 -5.98
N THR A 175 -1.90 2.51 -6.56
CA THR A 175 -0.49 2.13 -6.75
C THR A 175 0.33 2.48 -5.51
N HIS A 176 1.42 1.76 -5.27
CA HIS A 176 2.39 1.97 -4.20
C HIS A 176 2.85 3.43 -4.11
N ASP A 177 3.25 4.04 -5.24
CA ASP A 177 3.67 5.46 -5.28
C ASP A 177 2.55 6.40 -4.80
N SER A 178 1.28 6.10 -5.13
CA SER A 178 0.12 6.90 -4.72
C SER A 178 -0.34 6.61 -3.29
N LEU A 179 -0.04 5.41 -2.77
CA LEU A 179 -0.21 5.09 -1.36
C LEU A 179 0.77 5.93 -0.55
N ILE A 180 2.05 5.97 -0.92
CA ILE A 180 3.06 6.85 -0.31
C ILE A 180 2.57 8.30 -0.30
N GLU A 181 2.22 8.86 -1.47
CA GLU A 181 1.80 10.27 -1.60
C GLU A 181 0.64 10.60 -0.67
N GLN A 182 -0.43 9.79 -0.68
CA GLN A 182 -1.60 10.02 0.18
C GLN A 182 -1.29 9.82 1.66
N THR A 183 -0.46 8.85 2.03
CA THR A 183 -0.03 8.67 3.43
C THR A 183 0.71 9.90 3.94
N MET A 184 1.62 10.48 3.14
CA MET A 184 2.36 11.69 3.51
C MET A 184 1.46 12.90 3.63
N ASP A 185 0.53 13.10 2.69
CA ASP A 185 -0.43 14.20 2.75
C ASP A 185 -1.31 14.12 4.00
N MET A 186 -1.80 12.91 4.34
CA MET A 186 -2.56 12.70 5.58
C MET A 186 -1.72 12.98 6.83
N LEU A 187 -0.45 12.58 6.88
CA LEU A 187 0.47 12.90 7.99
C LEU A 187 0.71 14.41 8.13
N VAL A 188 0.61 15.18 7.05
CA VAL A 188 0.68 16.65 7.09
C VAL A 188 -0.59 17.26 7.66
N GLU A 189 -1.77 16.69 7.37
CA GLU A 189 -3.05 17.11 7.95
C GLU A 189 -3.07 16.95 9.47
N ILE A 190 -2.59 15.80 9.97
CA ILE A 190 -2.53 15.49 11.40
C ILE A 190 -1.20 15.88 12.07
N LYS A 191 -0.44 16.82 11.51
CA LYS A 191 0.90 17.20 11.99
C LYS A 191 0.99 17.57 13.48
N ASP A 192 -0.12 18.02 14.07
CA ASP A 192 -0.19 18.48 15.45
C ASP A 192 -0.52 17.34 16.42
N THR A 193 -0.82 16.13 15.92
CA THR A 193 -0.97 14.93 16.75
C THR A 193 0.38 14.41 17.20
N LYS A 194 0.40 13.68 18.32
CA LYS A 194 1.62 13.08 18.85
C LYS A 194 2.17 12.01 17.90
N PHE A 195 1.30 11.22 17.27
CA PHE A 195 1.70 10.22 16.27
C PHE A 195 2.54 10.84 15.14
N ALA A 196 2.00 11.85 14.44
CA ALA A 196 2.70 12.50 13.33
C ALA A 196 3.94 13.27 13.78
N THR A 197 3.91 13.84 14.99
CA THR A 197 5.06 14.57 15.56
C THR A 197 6.21 13.63 15.88
N GLU A 198 5.97 12.51 16.56
CA GLU A 198 7.02 11.55 16.92
C GLU A 198 7.53 10.82 15.67
N LEU A 199 6.66 10.43 14.74
CA LEU A 199 7.07 9.83 13.48
C LEU A 199 7.98 10.77 12.67
N ARG A 200 7.66 12.07 12.61
CA ARG A 200 8.52 13.08 11.97
C ARG A 200 9.88 13.24 12.66
N ARG A 201 9.95 13.08 13.99
CA ARG A 201 11.20 13.14 14.75
C ARG A 201 12.12 11.95 14.48
N CYS A 202 11.58 10.81 14.08
CA CYS A 202 12.39 9.67 13.67
C CYS A 202 13.26 10.00 12.44
N GLY A 203 12.76 10.85 11.54
CA GLY A 203 13.51 11.37 10.39
C GLY A 203 13.63 10.39 9.22
N PHE A 204 12.68 9.46 9.12
CA PHE A 204 12.63 8.45 8.07
C PHE A 204 12.42 9.03 6.67
N GLY A 205 12.85 8.26 5.66
CA GLY A 205 12.39 8.46 4.29
C GLY A 205 10.93 8.05 4.09
N ASP A 206 10.36 8.39 2.94
CA ASP A 206 8.94 8.14 2.63
C ASP A 206 8.58 6.65 2.71
N GLU A 207 9.50 5.80 2.29
CA GLU A 207 9.37 4.34 2.23
C GLU A 207 9.34 3.70 3.63
N ASP A 208 10.31 4.00 4.50
CA ASP A 208 10.34 3.52 5.89
C ASP A 208 9.15 4.06 6.70
N THR A 209 8.73 5.30 6.41
CA THR A 209 7.53 5.89 7.02
C THR A 209 6.27 5.11 6.63
N LEU A 210 6.08 4.80 5.34
CA LEU A 210 4.94 3.98 4.89
C LEU A 210 4.99 2.58 5.52
N LEU A 211 6.17 1.93 5.55
CA LEU A 211 6.36 0.63 6.18
C LEU A 211 5.92 0.66 7.65
N PHE A 212 6.36 1.66 8.41
CA PHE A 212 5.94 1.79 9.80
C PHE A 212 4.45 2.05 9.95
N VAL A 213 3.87 2.95 9.15
CA VAL A 213 2.43 3.26 9.17
C VAL A 213 1.61 2.00 8.87
N PHE A 214 2.04 1.20 7.89
CA PHE A 214 1.39 -0.07 7.55
C PHE A 214 1.46 -1.07 8.71
N MET A 215 2.63 -1.28 9.31
CA MET A 215 2.76 -2.17 10.47
C MET A 215 1.96 -1.67 11.68
N ALA A 216 1.86 -0.34 11.85
CA ALA A 216 1.00 0.28 12.85
C ALA A 216 -0.48 0.04 12.56
N HIS A 217 -0.92 0.15 11.31
CA HIS A 217 -2.29 -0.16 10.88
C HIS A 217 -2.67 -1.61 11.19
N LEU A 218 -1.82 -2.58 10.85
CA LEU A 218 -2.07 -3.99 11.18
C LEU A 218 -2.25 -4.22 12.68
N PHE A 219 -1.46 -3.53 13.52
CA PHE A 219 -1.63 -3.60 14.96
C PHE A 219 -2.91 -2.89 15.44
N VAL A 220 -3.20 -1.69 14.94
CA VAL A 220 -4.35 -0.87 15.38
C VAL A 220 -5.68 -1.51 15.00
N GLU A 221 -5.82 -1.97 13.75
CA GLU A 221 -7.07 -2.50 13.22
C GLU A 221 -7.26 -3.99 13.55
N ASN A 222 -6.19 -4.79 13.45
CA ASN A 222 -6.28 -6.25 13.56
C ASN A 222 -5.70 -6.81 14.86
N ASN A 223 -5.09 -5.97 15.71
CA ASN A 223 -4.29 -6.40 16.87
C ASN A 223 -3.24 -7.45 16.47
N ASP A 224 -2.63 -7.25 15.29
CA ASP A 224 -1.63 -8.15 14.76
C ASP A 224 -0.22 -7.79 15.28
N ASP A 225 0.31 -8.69 16.10
CA ASP A 225 1.67 -8.65 16.64
C ASP A 225 2.56 -9.74 16.01
N ASN A 226 2.19 -10.22 14.82
CA ASN A 226 2.94 -11.23 14.07
C ASN A 226 2.92 -10.95 12.56
N ILE A 227 3.59 -9.87 12.18
CA ILE A 227 3.68 -9.38 10.81
C ILE A 227 4.80 -10.14 10.09
N GLY A 228 4.45 -10.90 9.05
CA GLY A 228 5.39 -11.59 8.19
C GLY A 228 5.72 -10.81 6.91
N PHE A 229 6.65 -11.33 6.11
CA PHE A 229 6.96 -10.74 4.80
C PHE A 229 5.78 -10.76 3.82
N HIS A 230 4.85 -11.71 3.98
CA HIS A 230 3.67 -11.82 3.14
C HIS A 230 2.68 -10.68 3.39
N ASP A 231 2.54 -10.20 4.61
CA ASP A 231 1.72 -9.02 4.90
C ASP A 231 2.38 -7.77 4.30
N ILE A 232 3.71 -7.67 4.41
CA ILE A 232 4.47 -6.54 3.82
C ILE A 232 4.42 -6.56 2.28
N ASP A 233 4.14 -7.70 1.64
CA ASP A 233 4.00 -7.77 0.18
C ASP A 233 2.81 -6.87 -0.29
N ASP A 234 1.75 -6.72 0.52
CA ASP A 234 0.49 -6.09 0.13
C ASP A 234 0.59 -4.59 -0.20
N ILE A 235 1.58 -3.89 0.37
CA ILE A 235 1.80 -2.46 0.07
C ILE A 235 2.46 -2.20 -1.28
N PHE A 236 2.94 -3.24 -1.99
CA PHE A 236 3.64 -3.11 -3.28
C PHE A 236 2.76 -3.53 -4.47
N ASP A 237 2.93 -2.90 -5.63
CA ASP A 237 2.05 -3.08 -6.80
C ASP A 237 1.96 -4.52 -7.33
N ASP A 238 3.06 -5.27 -7.29
CA ASP A 238 3.11 -6.66 -7.78
C ASP A 238 2.87 -7.70 -6.67
N ASN A 239 2.45 -7.25 -5.47
CA ASN A 239 2.40 -8.05 -4.25
C ASN A 239 3.72 -8.80 -4.01
N GLU A 240 4.83 -8.11 -4.29
CA GLU A 240 6.16 -8.63 -4.10
C GLU A 240 7.05 -7.55 -3.47
N ILE A 241 7.39 -7.76 -2.21
CA ILE A 241 8.32 -6.90 -1.47
C ILE A 241 9.69 -6.89 -2.16
N PRO A 242 10.27 -5.70 -2.38
CA PRO A 242 11.59 -5.59 -2.96
C PRO A 242 12.68 -6.33 -2.17
N SER A 243 13.62 -6.96 -2.89
CA SER A 243 14.72 -7.72 -2.29
C SER A 243 15.58 -6.93 -1.31
N TRP A 244 15.67 -5.61 -1.47
CA TRP A 244 16.42 -4.74 -0.59
C TRP A 244 15.72 -4.55 0.78
N VAL A 245 14.39 -4.39 0.82
CA VAL A 245 13.60 -4.36 2.08
C VAL A 245 13.74 -5.71 2.80
N LYS A 246 13.54 -6.83 2.08
CA LYS A 246 13.72 -8.19 2.60
C LYS A 246 15.10 -8.36 3.26
N ARG A 247 16.16 -7.82 2.64
CA ARG A 247 17.53 -7.89 3.17
C ARG A 247 17.67 -7.05 4.44
N GLU A 248 17.20 -5.81 4.44
CA GLU A 248 17.31 -4.87 5.56
C GLU A 248 16.58 -5.37 6.81
N PHE A 249 15.40 -5.97 6.64
CA PHE A 249 14.65 -6.57 7.75
C PHE A 249 15.35 -7.82 8.31
N ARG A 250 15.92 -8.68 7.45
CA ARG A 250 16.67 -9.88 7.90
C ARG A 250 17.98 -9.54 8.60
N THR A 251 18.63 -8.45 8.20
CA THR A 251 19.92 -7.99 8.74
C THR A 251 19.75 -7.01 9.89
N ARG A 252 18.52 -6.53 10.13
CA ARG A 252 18.18 -5.46 11.08
C ARG A 252 18.88 -4.14 10.77
N GLU A 253 19.10 -3.86 9.48
CA GLU A 253 19.72 -2.64 8.97
C GLU A 253 18.69 -1.54 8.64
N SER A 254 17.38 -1.84 8.65
CA SER A 254 16.32 -0.84 8.44
C SER A 254 16.29 0.20 9.58
N GLU A 255 15.98 1.44 9.23
CA GLU A 255 15.86 2.57 10.17
C GLU A 255 14.82 2.29 11.27
N LEU A 256 13.82 1.44 10.99
CA LEU A 256 12.79 1.02 11.95
C LEU A 256 13.36 0.20 13.11
N PHE A 257 14.36 -0.64 12.85
CA PHE A 257 15.09 -1.37 13.89
C PHE A 257 16.05 -0.44 14.64
N GLU A 258 16.74 0.46 13.94
CA GLU A 258 17.68 1.41 14.55
C GLU A 258 16.98 2.33 15.57
N LYS A 259 15.75 2.76 15.27
CA LYS A 259 14.92 3.58 16.18
C LYS A 259 14.18 2.77 17.26
N GLU A 260 14.34 1.44 17.24
CA GLU A 260 13.66 0.51 18.14
C GLU A 260 12.12 0.60 18.03
N LEU A 261 11.60 0.85 16.83
CA LEU A 261 10.16 0.90 16.60
C LEU A 261 9.55 -0.47 16.34
N ILE A 262 10.35 -1.36 15.74
CA ILE A 262 9.96 -2.75 15.48
C ILE A 262 10.97 -3.70 16.10
N GLU A 263 10.52 -4.91 16.41
CA GLU A 263 11.35 -6.02 16.85
C GLU A 263 10.85 -7.34 16.23
N ASN A 264 11.68 -8.38 16.33
CA ASN A 264 11.27 -9.71 15.89
C ASN A 264 10.31 -10.34 16.90
N VAL A 265 9.36 -11.13 16.40
CA VAL A 265 8.50 -11.97 17.25
C VAL A 265 9.34 -13.05 17.92
N ASN A 266 9.05 -13.35 19.18
CA ASN A 266 9.67 -14.44 19.92
C ASN A 266 8.78 -15.68 19.86
N GLU A 267 9.32 -16.78 19.35
CA GLU A 267 8.70 -18.12 19.34
C GLU A 267 9.61 -19.05 20.16
N ASP A 268 9.07 -19.64 21.24
CA ASP A 268 9.80 -20.53 22.16
C ASP A 268 11.11 -19.95 22.74
N GLY A 269 11.15 -18.64 22.97
CA GLY A 269 12.33 -17.94 23.50
C GLY A 269 13.43 -17.68 22.47
N MET A 270 13.15 -17.91 21.18
CA MET A 270 14.01 -17.55 20.06
C MET A 270 13.33 -16.50 19.18
N ALA A 271 14.10 -15.50 18.74
CA ALA A 271 13.59 -14.50 17.81
C ALA A 271 13.44 -15.11 16.41
N ARG A 272 12.25 -14.99 15.82
CA ARG A 272 11.99 -15.35 14.42
C ARG A 272 12.59 -14.33 13.48
N SER A 273 13.37 -14.76 12.50
CA SER A 273 13.99 -13.86 11.52
C SER A 273 13.02 -13.33 10.45
N ASP A 274 11.82 -13.90 10.36
CA ASP A 274 10.83 -13.67 9.31
C ASP A 274 9.50 -13.11 9.81
N ALA A 275 9.40 -12.82 11.11
CA ALA A 275 8.22 -12.26 11.75
C ALA A 275 8.60 -11.06 12.63
N PHE A 276 7.77 -10.03 12.59
CA PHE A 276 8.01 -8.71 13.14
C PHE A 276 6.79 -8.23 13.93
N LYS A 277 7.01 -7.31 14.86
CA LYS A 277 5.96 -6.62 15.62
C LYS A 277 6.45 -5.26 16.05
N LEU A 278 5.51 -4.39 16.43
CA LEU A 278 5.87 -3.12 17.06
C LEU A 278 6.44 -3.37 18.46
N THR A 279 7.44 -2.58 18.84
CA THR A 279 7.94 -2.58 20.22
C THR A 279 6.92 -1.94 21.17
N ASP A 280 7.01 -2.29 22.45
CA ASP A 280 6.20 -1.62 23.50
C ASP A 280 6.46 -0.10 23.50
N LYS A 281 7.71 0.30 23.25
CA LYS A 281 8.10 1.70 23.07
C LYS A 281 7.31 2.37 21.94
N ALA A 282 7.23 1.76 20.76
CA ALA A 282 6.47 2.33 19.65
C ALA A 282 4.98 2.49 19.98
N LYS A 283 4.39 1.49 20.64
CA LYS A 283 2.99 1.51 21.09
C LYS A 283 2.74 2.63 22.11
N GLU A 284 3.61 2.77 23.10
CA GLU A 284 3.50 3.77 24.17
C GLU A 284 3.86 5.20 23.73
N GLU A 285 4.78 5.36 22.78
CA GLU A 285 5.24 6.69 22.34
C GLU A 285 4.44 7.23 21.16
N LEU A 286 4.21 6.40 20.12
CA LEU A 286 3.57 6.83 18.86
C LEU A 286 2.06 6.57 18.84
N LEU A 287 1.58 5.48 19.45
CA LEU A 287 0.16 5.07 19.37
C LEU A 287 -0.65 5.39 20.63
N CYS A 288 -0.10 6.12 21.60
CA CYS A 288 -0.77 6.38 22.88
C CYS A 288 -2.03 7.25 22.82
N GLU A 289 -2.26 7.93 21.70
CA GLU A 289 -3.50 8.71 21.49
C GLU A 289 -4.68 7.80 21.14
N LEU A 290 -4.42 6.55 20.76
CA LEU A 290 -5.42 5.56 20.43
C LEU A 290 -5.81 4.78 21.70
N ASN A 291 -7.11 4.51 21.85
CA ASN A 291 -7.61 3.66 22.93
C ASN A 291 -7.44 2.17 22.58
N ILE A 292 -6.19 1.75 22.35
CA ILE A 292 -5.86 0.36 22.06
C ILE A 292 -5.96 -0.40 23.37
N ASN A 293 -6.95 -1.29 23.50
CA ASN A 293 -7.02 -2.15 24.68
C ASN A 293 -5.74 -2.99 24.72
N GLU A 294 -4.93 -2.87 25.78
CA GLU A 294 -3.80 -3.78 26.06
C GLU A 294 -4.32 -5.20 26.37
N VAL A 295 -5.01 -5.87 25.45
CA VAL A 295 -5.39 -7.28 25.57
C VAL A 295 -4.22 -8.12 25.07
N GLY A 296 -3.12 -8.07 25.80
CA GLY A 296 -1.87 -8.68 25.35
C GLY A 296 -0.85 -9.03 26.42
N LYS A 297 -0.98 -8.53 27.65
CA LYS A 297 -0.23 -9.10 28.80
C LYS A 297 -0.92 -10.37 29.27
N SER A 298 -1.16 -11.32 28.36
CA SER A 298 -1.41 -12.68 28.75
C SER A 298 -0.10 -13.26 29.25
N VAL A 299 0.17 -13.05 30.54
CA VAL A 299 1.16 -13.82 31.32
C VAL A 299 0.63 -15.25 31.53
N ASN A 300 -0.12 -15.80 30.57
CA ASN A 300 -0.69 -17.14 30.68
C ASN A 300 0.43 -18.14 30.41
N GLY A 301 1.05 -18.61 31.49
CA GLY A 301 2.03 -19.69 31.47
C GLY A 301 3.43 -19.28 31.98
N LEU A 302 3.71 -17.99 32.13
CA LEU A 302 4.99 -17.52 32.67
C LEU A 302 4.88 -17.32 34.19
N ILE A 303 5.61 -18.15 34.93
CA ILE A 303 5.79 -17.94 36.36
C ILE A 303 6.81 -16.82 36.54
N LYS A 304 6.44 -15.74 37.23
CA LYS A 304 7.38 -14.67 37.56
C LYS A 304 8.54 -15.27 38.35
N ALA A 305 9.79 -14.92 38.02
CA ALA A 305 10.97 -15.44 38.71
C ALA A 305 10.88 -15.24 40.24
N GLU A 306 10.28 -14.12 40.66
CA GLU A 306 10.02 -13.74 42.04
C GLU A 306 9.06 -14.68 42.79
N THR A 307 8.19 -15.38 42.05
CA THR A 307 7.18 -16.30 42.60
C THR A 307 7.63 -17.76 42.66
N LEU A 308 8.82 -18.07 42.12
CA LEU A 308 9.41 -19.40 42.23
C LEU A 308 9.90 -19.60 43.66
N ALA A 309 9.30 -20.55 44.38
CA ALA A 309 9.76 -20.92 45.71
C ALA A 309 11.18 -21.50 45.62
N GLU A 310 12.08 -20.99 46.46
CA GLU A 310 13.44 -21.51 46.59
C GLU A 310 13.40 -23.01 46.90
N LYS A 311 13.84 -23.83 45.95
CA LYS A 311 13.87 -25.27 46.11
C LYS A 311 15.27 -25.68 46.53
N ASN A 312 15.43 -26.00 47.82
CA ASN A 312 16.65 -26.58 48.34
C ASN A 312 16.86 -27.96 47.72
N LEU A 313 17.77 -28.05 46.75
CA LEU A 313 18.11 -29.30 46.07
C LEU A 313 18.99 -30.13 47.01
N ILE A 314 18.49 -31.31 47.40
CA ILE A 314 19.24 -32.27 48.21
C ILE A 314 20.01 -33.16 47.25
N TYR A 315 21.32 -32.94 47.16
CA TYR A 315 22.21 -33.72 46.31
C TYR A 315 22.82 -34.89 47.08
N ASN A 316 23.14 -35.97 46.38
CA ASN A 316 23.97 -37.01 46.98
C ASN A 316 25.41 -36.51 47.19
N THR A 317 26.23 -37.23 47.97
CA THR A 317 27.59 -36.80 48.30
C THR A 317 28.47 -36.56 47.06
N SER A 318 28.27 -37.33 45.99
CA SER A 318 29.04 -37.17 44.76
C SER A 318 28.69 -35.88 44.02
N GLU A 319 27.40 -35.61 43.87
CA GLU A 319 26.87 -34.39 43.25
C GLU A 319 27.20 -33.14 44.07
N CYS A 320 27.10 -33.22 45.41
CA CYS A 320 27.55 -32.15 46.31
C CYS A 320 29.01 -31.77 46.06
N ASN A 321 29.89 -32.77 45.91
CA ASN A 321 31.31 -32.52 45.66
C ASN A 321 31.53 -31.85 44.29
N GLN A 322 30.84 -32.32 43.23
CA GLN A 322 30.93 -31.72 41.90
C GLN A 322 30.38 -30.29 41.86
N ILE A 323 29.26 -30.04 42.54
CA ILE A 323 28.66 -28.71 42.65
C ILE A 323 29.55 -27.77 43.46
N THR A 324 30.17 -28.26 44.54
CA THR A 324 31.12 -27.48 45.33
C THR A 324 32.35 -27.12 44.50
N GLU A 325 32.85 -28.07 43.71
CA GLU A 325 33.96 -27.84 42.79
C GLU A 325 33.61 -26.82 41.69
N LEU A 326 32.47 -26.98 41.03
CA LEU A 326 31.98 -26.04 40.01
C LEU A 326 31.73 -24.65 40.59
N SER A 327 31.11 -24.55 41.77
CA SER A 327 30.88 -23.28 42.46
C SER A 327 32.20 -22.62 42.86
N SER A 328 33.20 -23.41 43.26
CA SER A 328 34.55 -22.91 43.53
C SER A 328 35.21 -22.36 42.25
N ILE A 329 35.08 -23.09 41.13
CA ILE A 329 35.61 -22.68 39.81
C ILE A 329 34.96 -21.38 39.32
N LEU A 330 33.64 -21.29 39.43
CA LEU A 330 32.84 -20.15 38.94
C LEU A 330 32.78 -18.98 39.94
N SER A 331 33.38 -19.14 41.12
CA SER A 331 33.41 -18.07 42.12
C SER A 331 34.17 -16.85 41.59
N GLU A 332 33.68 -15.67 41.93
CA GLU A 332 34.30 -14.39 41.57
C GLU A 332 35.77 -14.31 42.01
N ASN A 333 36.10 -14.93 43.15
CA ASN A 333 37.48 -15.03 43.64
C ASN A 333 38.39 -15.82 42.69
N ARG A 334 37.97 -17.00 42.23
CA ARG A 334 38.76 -17.78 41.27
C ARG A 334 38.80 -17.12 39.89
N PHE A 335 37.72 -16.49 39.47
CA PHE A 335 37.69 -15.72 38.22
C PHE A 335 38.71 -14.57 38.25
N ASN A 336 38.74 -13.79 39.34
CA ASN A 336 39.71 -12.72 39.56
C ASN A 336 41.15 -13.26 39.66
N GLU A 337 41.35 -14.41 40.31
CA GLU A 337 42.66 -15.08 40.38
C GLU A 337 43.16 -15.51 39.00
N VAL A 338 42.29 -16.09 38.17
CA VAL A 338 42.60 -16.47 36.79
C VAL A 338 42.88 -15.24 35.92
N GLN A 339 42.08 -14.17 36.04
CA GLN A 339 42.34 -12.90 35.36
C GLN A 339 43.70 -12.31 35.76
N ASN A 340 44.04 -12.35 37.05
CA ASN A 340 45.34 -11.89 37.55
C ASN A 340 46.50 -12.76 37.04
N ARG A 341 46.34 -14.09 37.00
CA ARG A 341 47.31 -15.01 36.40
C ARG A 341 47.50 -14.72 34.91
N LEU A 342 46.43 -14.59 34.14
CA LEU A 342 46.49 -14.28 32.71
C LEU A 342 47.18 -12.93 32.45
N ARG A 343 46.90 -11.90 33.25
CA ARG A 343 47.60 -10.60 33.18
C ARG A 343 49.08 -10.72 33.53
N SER A 344 49.44 -11.51 34.53
CA SER A 344 50.84 -11.71 34.95
C SER A 344 51.68 -12.53 33.96
N VAL A 345 51.06 -13.48 33.24
CA VAL A 345 51.71 -14.31 32.24
C VAL A 345 51.78 -13.59 30.89
N GLY A 346 50.73 -12.85 30.51
CA GLY A 346 50.72 -12.01 29.30
C GLY A 346 51.74 -10.86 29.34
N GLY A 347 52.07 -10.35 30.53
CA GLY A 347 53.09 -9.32 30.72
C GLY A 347 54.55 -9.78 30.62
N LYS A 348 54.81 -11.09 30.50
CA LYS A 348 56.19 -11.65 30.37
C LYS A 348 56.53 -12.16 28.96
N GLY A 349 55.63 -12.01 27.99
CA GLY A 349 55.83 -12.43 26.60
C GLY A 349 56.25 -11.32 25.62
N ALA A 350 56.40 -10.07 26.08
CA ALA A 350 56.76 -8.93 25.22
C ALA A 350 57.91 -8.12 25.83
N ARG A 351 59.09 -8.75 25.92
CA ARG A 351 60.40 -8.10 26.01
C ARG A 351 61.47 -9.18 25.78
N VAL A 352 61.83 -9.38 24.51
CA VAL A 352 63.12 -9.09 23.87
C VAL A 352 62.93 -9.36 22.38
#